data_AF-A0A523W9L9-F1
#
_entry.id   AF-A0A523W9L9-F1
#
_cell.length_a   1.000
_cell.length_b   1.000
_cell.length_c   1.000
_cell.angle_alpha   90.00
_cell.angle_beta   90.00
_cell.angle_gamma   90.00
#
_symmetry.space_group_name_H-M   'P 1'
#
loop_
_entity.id
_entity.type
_entity.pdbx_description
1 polymer ?
#
loop_
_entity_poly.entity_id
_entity_poly.type
_entity_poly.pdbx_seq_one_letter_code
_entity_poly.pdbx_strand_id
1 'polypeptide(L)'
;MSASQIRIVDITKEVKYEKYLYRCLAGPPSKRYKKRIKYLEKAIPKGFHKKLLIANKKVVGTIEYAPSEASYYPIVGDNVTVMNCIWVLRKAKGHDYGRLLVRNMINSEKDSSGFATIALENHWSPWFKRWQMETLGFKPLESIKVMHKSKYEGQIFGIYLMWMPNISKSKPPTWNIHELLEGITCCIVHPLYHPQTFEPKQILEKHEN
;
A
#
# COMPACT_ATOMS: atom_id res chain seq x y z
N MET A 1 29.60 6.41 -19.22
CA MET A 1 28.73 6.03 -18.09
C MET A 1 27.79 4.93 -18.58
N SER A 2 27.84 3.73 -17.98
CA SER A 2 26.95 2.63 -18.35
C SER A 2 25.51 3.01 -17.99
N ALA A 3 24.60 2.99 -18.98
CA ALA A 3 23.18 3.24 -18.75
C ALA A 3 22.68 2.26 -17.67
N SER A 4 22.19 2.79 -16.55
CA SER A 4 21.69 1.96 -15.46
C SER A 4 20.57 1.07 -15.99
N GLN A 5 20.77 -0.25 -15.97
CA GLN A 5 19.74 -1.20 -16.39
C GLN A 5 18.64 -1.22 -15.33
N ILE A 6 17.55 -0.48 -15.60
CA ILE A 6 16.36 -0.42 -14.76
C ILE A 6 15.27 -1.25 -15.43
N ARG A 7 14.61 -2.10 -14.65
CA ARG A 7 13.41 -2.82 -15.10
C ARG A 7 12.41 -2.96 -13.96
N ILE A 8 11.14 -2.99 -14.32
CA ILE A 8 10.04 -3.31 -13.41
C ILE A 8 9.45 -4.65 -13.87
N VAL A 9 9.28 -5.59 -12.94
CA VAL A 9 8.79 -6.93 -13.24
C VAL A 9 7.63 -7.23 -12.30
N ASP A 10 6.51 -7.70 -12.84
CA ASP A 10 5.42 -8.28 -12.07
C ASP A 10 5.79 -9.69 -11.62
N ILE A 11 5.69 -9.95 -10.32
CA ILE A 11 6.16 -11.19 -9.71
C ILE A 11 5.03 -12.12 -9.27
N THR A 12 3.78 -11.79 -9.57
CA THR A 12 2.62 -12.59 -9.16
C THR A 12 2.55 -13.96 -9.81
N LYS A 13 3.15 -14.12 -10.99
CA LYS A 13 3.23 -15.38 -11.74
C LYS A 13 4.68 -15.83 -12.02
N GLU A 14 5.66 -15.13 -11.48
CA GLU A 14 7.08 -15.38 -11.77
C GLU A 14 7.77 -16.18 -10.66
N VAL A 15 7.94 -17.48 -10.90
CA VAL A 15 8.59 -18.41 -9.96
C VAL A 15 9.98 -17.92 -9.54
N LYS A 16 10.73 -17.31 -10.46
CA LYS A 16 12.08 -16.75 -10.19
C LYS A 16 12.11 -15.75 -9.03
N TYR A 17 11.01 -15.05 -8.78
CA TYR A 17 10.91 -14.02 -7.75
C TYR A 17 9.98 -14.40 -6.60
N GLU A 18 9.54 -15.66 -6.51
CA GLU A 18 8.62 -16.15 -5.48
C GLU A 18 9.07 -15.77 -4.05
N LYS A 19 10.39 -15.78 -3.79
CA LYS A 19 10.96 -15.35 -2.50
C LYS A 19 10.57 -13.94 -2.08
N TYR A 20 10.22 -13.06 -3.02
CA TYR A 20 9.76 -11.69 -2.77
C TYR A 20 8.24 -11.57 -2.69
N LEU A 21 7.48 -12.52 -3.22
CA LEU A 21 6.02 -12.44 -3.33
C LEU A 21 5.37 -12.32 -1.94
N TYR A 22 5.76 -13.23 -1.02
CA TYR A 22 5.16 -13.37 0.31
C TYR A 22 5.80 -12.51 1.41
N ARG A 23 6.78 -11.67 1.09
CA ARG A 23 7.48 -10.85 2.08
C ARG A 23 7.53 -9.37 1.72
N CYS A 24 7.73 -8.52 2.71
CA CYS A 24 8.05 -7.11 2.48
C CYS A 24 9.54 -6.96 2.16
N LEU A 25 9.88 -6.02 1.27
CA LEU A 25 11.26 -5.67 0.95
C LEU A 25 11.99 -5.02 2.15
N ALA A 26 11.25 -4.40 3.06
CA ALA A 26 11.78 -3.75 4.26
C ALA A 26 11.72 -4.61 5.53
N GLY A 27 11.06 -5.77 5.47
CA GLY A 27 10.85 -6.64 6.63
C GLY A 27 11.91 -7.72 6.78
N PRO A 28 12.00 -8.38 7.95
CA PRO A 28 12.91 -9.50 8.17
C PRO A 28 12.62 -10.64 7.17
N PRO A 29 13.67 -11.28 6.59
CA PRO A 29 13.53 -12.22 5.48
C PRO A 29 12.85 -13.55 5.82
N SER A 30 12.55 -13.84 7.09
CA SER A 30 12.44 -15.21 7.62
C SER A 30 11.03 -15.74 7.94
N LYS A 31 9.93 -14.99 7.75
CA LYS A 31 8.59 -15.51 8.10
C LYS A 31 7.61 -15.51 6.93
N ARG A 32 7.34 -16.71 6.40
CA ARG A 32 6.13 -17.00 5.62
C ARG A 32 4.92 -16.77 6.52
N TYR A 33 4.26 -15.63 6.34
CA TYR A 33 3.13 -15.24 7.16
C TYR A 33 1.82 -15.86 6.62
N LYS A 34 1.19 -16.76 7.38
CA LYS A 34 -0.02 -17.50 6.94
C LYS A 34 -1.14 -16.58 6.44
N LYS A 35 -1.44 -15.46 7.14
CA LYS A 35 -2.48 -14.51 6.68
C LYS A 35 -2.10 -13.81 5.37
N ARG A 36 -0.81 -13.52 5.16
CA ARG A 36 -0.32 -12.97 3.88
C ARG A 36 -0.52 -13.94 2.73
N ILE A 37 -0.18 -15.22 2.94
CA ILE A 37 -0.33 -16.28 1.93
C ILE A 37 -1.81 -16.39 1.55
N LYS A 38 -2.70 -16.58 2.53
CA LYS A 38 -4.15 -16.68 2.31
C LYS A 38 -4.74 -15.46 1.60
N TYR A 39 -4.27 -14.25 1.92
CA TYR A 39 -4.68 -13.04 1.21
C TYR A 39 -4.25 -13.09 -0.26
N LEU A 40 -2.99 -13.41 -0.54
CA LEU A 40 -2.47 -13.45 -1.91
C LEU A 40 -3.10 -14.54 -2.77
N GLU A 41 -3.38 -15.73 -2.21
CA GLU A 41 -4.09 -16.81 -2.91
C GLU A 41 -5.48 -16.37 -3.41
N LYS A 42 -6.16 -15.49 -2.65
CA LYS A 42 -7.47 -14.93 -3.03
C LYS A 42 -7.35 -13.71 -3.93
N ALA A 43 -6.37 -12.85 -3.69
CA ALA A 43 -6.25 -11.55 -4.34
C ALA A 43 -5.59 -11.65 -5.73
N ILE A 44 -4.60 -12.53 -5.92
CA ILE A 44 -3.89 -12.68 -7.21
C ILE A 44 -4.84 -13.08 -8.35
N PRO A 45 -5.74 -14.07 -8.19
CA PRO A 45 -6.72 -14.39 -9.23
C PRO A 45 -7.69 -13.25 -9.55
N LYS A 46 -7.84 -12.28 -8.63
CA LYS A 46 -8.71 -11.10 -8.76
C LYS A 46 -7.95 -9.84 -9.19
N GLY A 47 -6.76 -9.97 -9.77
CA GLY A 47 -6.00 -8.83 -10.30
C GLY A 47 -5.08 -8.13 -9.30
N PHE A 48 -4.72 -8.76 -8.18
CA PHE A 48 -3.64 -8.23 -7.36
C PHE A 48 -2.30 -8.33 -8.10
N HIS A 49 -1.55 -7.23 -8.07
CA HIS A 49 -0.23 -7.09 -8.65
C HIS A 49 0.80 -6.81 -7.55
N LYS A 50 1.97 -7.43 -7.70
CA LYS A 50 3.18 -7.06 -6.95
C LYS A 50 4.33 -6.96 -7.92
N LYS A 51 4.91 -5.76 -8.00
CA LYS A 51 6.00 -5.48 -8.93
C LYS A 51 7.27 -5.11 -8.20
N LEU A 52 8.39 -5.60 -8.69
CA LEU A 52 9.73 -5.26 -8.22
C LEU A 52 10.40 -4.27 -9.16
N LEU A 53 11.03 -3.24 -8.59
CA LEU A 53 11.98 -2.39 -9.31
C LEU A 53 13.39 -2.95 -9.12
N ILE A 54 14.01 -3.33 -10.22
CA ILE A 54 15.36 -3.87 -10.28
C ILE A 54 16.25 -2.85 -10.97
N ALA A 55 17.25 -2.35 -10.25
CA ALA A 55 18.28 -1.45 -10.78
C ALA A 55 19.65 -2.11 -10.59
N ASN A 56 20.44 -2.19 -11.67
CA ASN A 56 21.78 -2.78 -11.65
C ASN A 56 21.79 -4.19 -11.01
N LYS A 57 20.87 -5.05 -11.47
CA LYS A 57 20.66 -6.44 -10.99
C LYS A 57 20.24 -6.58 -9.51
N LYS A 58 19.96 -5.49 -8.80
CA LYS A 58 19.51 -5.49 -7.39
C LYS A 58 18.06 -5.05 -7.30
N VAL A 59 17.25 -5.75 -6.49
CA VAL A 59 15.91 -5.30 -6.12
C VAL A 59 16.04 -4.09 -5.20
N VAL A 60 15.50 -2.95 -5.61
CA VAL A 60 15.61 -1.68 -4.87
C VAL A 60 14.27 -1.04 -4.54
N GLY A 61 13.17 -1.53 -5.11
CA GLY A 61 11.84 -1.07 -4.76
C GLY A 61 10.77 -2.11 -5.05
N THR A 62 9.57 -1.87 -4.51
CA THR A 62 8.38 -2.69 -4.74
C THR A 62 7.14 -1.80 -4.72
N ILE A 63 6.14 -2.19 -5.49
CA ILE A 63 4.77 -1.66 -5.40
C ILE A 63 3.78 -2.84 -5.39
N GLU A 64 2.73 -2.71 -4.61
CA GLU A 64 1.61 -3.66 -4.55
C GLU A 64 0.32 -2.86 -4.79
N TYR A 65 -0.54 -3.37 -5.66
CA TYR A 65 -1.82 -2.74 -5.95
C TYR A 65 -2.81 -3.80 -6.44
N ALA A 66 -4.10 -3.50 -6.36
CA ALA A 66 -5.17 -4.41 -6.74
C ALA A 66 -6.44 -3.61 -7.08
N PRO A 67 -7.39 -4.18 -7.82
CA PRO A 67 -8.77 -3.71 -7.81
C PRO A 67 -9.31 -3.58 -6.38
N SER A 68 -10.22 -2.63 -6.14
CA SER A 68 -10.75 -2.32 -4.81
C SER A 68 -11.26 -3.55 -4.06
N GLU A 69 -11.97 -4.45 -4.74
CA GLU A 69 -12.53 -5.71 -4.24
C GLU A 69 -11.50 -6.79 -3.89
N ALA A 70 -10.25 -6.60 -4.33
CA ALA A 70 -9.11 -7.46 -4.02
C ALA A 70 -8.06 -6.76 -3.13
N SER A 71 -8.28 -5.49 -2.79
CA SER A 71 -7.47 -4.76 -1.83
C SER A 71 -7.68 -5.29 -0.41
N TYR A 72 -6.69 -5.12 0.45
CA TYR A 72 -6.87 -5.27 1.90
C TYR A 72 -7.30 -3.98 2.58
N TYR A 73 -7.27 -2.84 1.88
CA TYR A 73 -7.90 -1.63 2.38
C TYR A 73 -9.39 -1.70 2.11
N PRO A 74 -10.23 -1.24 3.05
CA PRO A 74 -11.68 -1.23 2.88
C PRO A 74 -12.12 -0.04 2.01
N ILE A 75 -11.44 0.17 0.88
CA ILE A 75 -11.75 1.22 -0.09
C ILE A 75 -12.70 0.62 -1.13
N VAL A 76 -13.79 1.33 -1.42
CA VAL A 76 -14.84 0.90 -2.34
C VAL A 76 -14.98 1.93 -3.45
N GLY A 77 -14.99 1.47 -4.70
CA GLY A 77 -15.25 2.33 -5.84
C GLY A 77 -15.35 1.55 -7.14
N ASP A 78 -16.14 2.06 -8.09
CA ASP A 78 -16.30 1.46 -9.40
C ASP A 78 -14.99 1.53 -10.19
N ASN A 79 -14.44 0.35 -10.51
CA ASN A 79 -13.23 0.21 -11.34
C ASN A 79 -12.02 1.00 -10.79
N VAL A 80 -11.90 1.06 -9.46
CA VAL A 80 -10.80 1.75 -8.77
C VAL A 80 -9.65 0.79 -8.51
N THR A 81 -8.43 1.19 -8.89
CA THR A 81 -7.21 0.49 -8.50
C THR A 81 -6.70 1.07 -7.17
N VAL A 82 -6.52 0.22 -6.18
CA VAL A 82 -5.99 0.59 -4.87
C VAL A 82 -4.51 0.24 -4.78
N MET A 83 -3.65 1.25 -4.57
CA MET A 83 -2.24 1.06 -4.22
C MET A 83 -2.13 0.63 -2.76
N ASN A 84 -1.90 -0.67 -2.58
CA ASN A 84 -1.77 -1.31 -1.28
C ASN A 84 -0.45 -0.93 -0.60
N CYS A 85 0.66 -0.93 -1.34
CA CYS A 85 1.98 -0.66 -0.78
C CYS A 85 2.92 -0.07 -1.82
N ILE A 86 3.81 0.82 -1.38
CA ILE A 86 4.95 1.27 -2.15
C ILE A 86 6.16 1.42 -1.23
N TRP A 87 7.31 0.92 -1.67
CA TRP A 87 8.56 1.07 -0.93
C TRP A 87 9.77 1.15 -1.86
N VAL A 88 10.67 2.08 -1.58
CA VAL A 88 11.99 2.17 -2.21
C VAL A 88 13.03 2.14 -1.11
N LEU A 89 14.06 1.31 -1.26
CA LEU A 89 15.15 1.21 -0.29
C LEU A 89 15.85 2.56 -0.15
N ARG A 90 16.18 2.96 1.09
CA ARG A 90 16.86 4.23 1.38
C ARG A 90 18.14 4.43 0.56
N LYS A 91 18.91 3.36 0.34
CA LYS A 91 20.14 3.37 -0.49
C LYS A 91 19.91 3.69 -1.97
N ALA A 92 18.65 3.65 -2.43
CA ALA A 92 18.22 3.92 -3.79
C ALA A 92 17.40 5.23 -3.89
N LYS A 93 17.37 6.04 -2.83
CA LYS A 93 16.75 7.38 -2.83
C LYS A 93 17.43 8.29 -3.86
N GLY A 94 16.71 9.32 -4.34
CA GLY A 94 17.24 10.32 -5.27
C GLY A 94 17.15 9.95 -6.75
N HIS A 95 16.54 8.81 -7.08
CA HIS A 95 16.43 8.29 -8.45
C HIS A 95 14.98 8.27 -8.97
N ASP A 96 14.05 8.93 -8.27
CA ASP A 96 12.62 8.98 -8.64
C ASP A 96 11.92 7.62 -8.79
N TYR A 97 12.48 6.56 -8.21
CA TYR A 97 11.93 5.21 -8.29
C TYR A 97 10.51 5.09 -7.73
N GLY A 98 10.11 5.93 -6.76
CA GLY A 98 8.72 5.99 -6.30
C GLY A 98 7.77 6.45 -7.41
N ARG A 99 8.10 7.56 -8.08
CA ARG A 99 7.34 8.06 -9.24
C ARG A 99 7.36 7.06 -10.40
N LEU A 100 8.48 6.40 -10.64
CA LEU A 100 8.59 5.40 -11.70
C LEU A 100 7.67 4.18 -11.44
N LEU A 101 7.59 3.71 -10.19
CA LEU A 101 6.69 2.63 -9.78
C LEU A 101 5.21 3.03 -9.97
N VAL A 102 4.83 4.23 -9.53
CA VAL A 102 3.45 4.74 -9.69
C VAL A 102 3.10 4.92 -11.17
N ARG A 103 3.98 5.50 -11.98
CA ARG A 103 3.77 5.59 -13.45
C ARG A 103 3.60 4.22 -14.09
N ASN A 104 4.38 3.23 -13.67
CA ASN A 104 4.23 1.87 -14.19
C ASN A 104 2.88 1.24 -13.81
N MET A 105 2.40 1.46 -12.59
CA MET A 105 1.06 1.06 -12.16
C MET A 105 -0.01 1.73 -13.04
N ILE A 106 0.04 3.06 -13.20
CA ILE A 106 -0.91 3.83 -14.03
C ILE A 106 -0.96 3.27 -15.45
N ASN A 107 0.20 3.03 -16.07
CA ASN A 107 0.25 2.50 -17.43
C ASN A 107 -0.28 1.07 -17.56
N SER A 108 -0.22 0.27 -16.49
CA SER A 108 -0.71 -1.11 -16.48
C SER A 108 -2.21 -1.18 -16.27
N GLU A 109 -2.75 -0.23 -15.52
CA GLU A 109 -4.17 -0.12 -15.16
C GLU A 109 -4.82 1.09 -15.87
N LYS A 110 -4.50 1.27 -17.16
CA LYS A 110 -4.96 2.41 -17.96
C LYS A 110 -6.48 2.55 -18.02
N ASP A 111 -7.20 1.45 -17.84
CA ASP A 111 -8.65 1.37 -17.92
C ASP A 111 -9.32 1.61 -16.56
N SER A 112 -8.55 1.78 -15.47
CA SER A 112 -9.08 2.12 -14.15
C SER A 112 -9.72 3.51 -14.16
N SER A 113 -10.80 3.70 -13.39
CA SER A 113 -11.42 5.01 -13.17
C SER A 113 -10.48 5.96 -12.42
N GLY A 114 -9.55 5.42 -11.64
CA GLY A 114 -8.51 6.15 -10.94
C GLY A 114 -7.92 5.34 -9.81
N PHE A 115 -6.98 5.95 -9.11
CA PHE A 115 -6.11 5.29 -8.17
C PHE A 115 -6.35 5.79 -6.75
N ALA A 116 -6.52 4.85 -5.82
CA ALA A 116 -6.74 5.16 -4.41
C ALA A 116 -5.62 4.59 -3.54
N THR A 117 -5.40 5.21 -2.38
CA THR A 117 -4.54 4.66 -1.32
C THR A 117 -4.90 5.32 0.01
N ILE A 118 -4.17 4.97 1.08
CA ILE A 118 -4.21 5.72 2.33
C ILE A 118 -2.95 6.57 2.51
N ALA A 119 -3.08 7.64 3.29
CA ALA A 119 -1.95 8.37 3.83
C ALA A 119 -2.08 8.54 5.35
N LEU A 120 -0.93 8.69 6.01
CA LEU A 120 -0.81 8.90 7.44
C LEU A 120 -0.17 10.26 7.72
N GLU A 121 -0.73 10.97 8.69
CA GLU A 121 -0.23 12.25 9.19
C GLU A 121 -0.04 12.14 10.70
N ASN A 122 1.11 12.61 11.22
CA ASN A 122 1.49 12.50 12.64
C ASN A 122 1.60 11.07 13.20
N HIS A 123 1.58 10.05 12.34
CA HIS A 123 1.87 8.67 12.73
C HIS A 123 3.39 8.46 12.90
N TRP A 124 3.81 7.67 13.90
CA TRP A 124 5.23 7.43 14.23
C TRP A 124 6.01 6.67 13.13
N SER A 125 5.31 5.91 12.29
CA SER A 125 5.91 5.15 11.19
C SER A 125 6.39 6.05 10.04
N PRO A 126 7.52 5.75 9.39
CA PRO A 126 7.97 6.49 8.22
C PRO A 126 7.24 6.12 6.92
N TRP A 127 6.26 5.20 6.97
CA TRP A 127 5.48 4.74 5.81
C TRP A 127 4.23 5.60 5.55
N PHE A 128 3.84 5.68 4.27
CA PHE A 128 2.61 6.35 3.82
C PHE A 128 2.44 7.78 4.31
N LYS A 129 3.52 8.54 4.54
CA LYS A 129 3.39 9.94 4.95
C LYS A 129 2.56 10.71 3.91
N ARG A 130 1.59 11.50 4.37
CA ARG A 130 0.71 12.27 3.49
C ARG A 130 1.44 13.05 2.40
N TRP A 131 2.44 13.85 2.77
CA TRP A 131 3.24 14.61 1.81
C TRP A 131 3.96 13.75 0.76
N GLN A 132 4.31 12.50 1.09
CA GLN A 132 4.90 11.56 0.13
C GLN A 132 3.86 11.06 -0.87
N MET A 133 2.64 10.76 -0.43
CA MET A 133 1.55 10.35 -1.32
C MET A 133 1.14 11.52 -2.24
N GLU A 134 1.13 12.75 -1.72
CA GLU A 134 0.90 13.96 -2.51
C GLU A 134 2.00 14.16 -3.57
N THR A 135 3.27 13.94 -3.21
CA THR A 135 4.40 13.98 -4.16
C THR A 135 4.31 12.91 -5.26
N LEU A 136 3.58 11.82 -5.01
CA LEU A 136 3.31 10.77 -5.99
C LEU A 136 2.11 11.07 -6.90
N GLY A 137 1.38 12.17 -6.65
CA GLY A 137 0.26 12.62 -7.48
C GLY A 137 -1.13 12.39 -6.88
N PHE A 138 -1.23 11.81 -5.69
CA PHE A 138 -2.51 11.65 -5.00
C PHE A 138 -2.94 12.93 -4.30
N LYS A 139 -4.24 13.12 -4.10
CA LYS A 139 -4.83 14.22 -3.32
C LYS A 139 -5.73 13.66 -2.22
N PRO A 140 -5.77 14.27 -1.02
CA PRO A 140 -6.69 13.84 0.03
C PRO A 140 -8.15 14.10 -0.37
N LEU A 141 -9.04 13.14 -0.10
CA LEU A 141 -10.50 13.28 -0.24
C LEU A 141 -11.16 13.54 1.11
N GLU A 142 -10.85 12.69 2.08
CA GLU A 142 -11.40 12.71 3.43
C GLU A 142 -10.37 12.19 4.42
N SER A 143 -10.63 12.41 5.71
CA SER A 143 -9.73 11.96 6.77
C SER A 143 -10.47 11.65 8.05
N ILE A 144 -9.88 10.78 8.86
CA ILE A 144 -10.27 10.55 10.26
C ILE A 144 -9.06 10.73 11.16
N LYS A 145 -9.29 11.22 12.37
CA LYS A 145 -8.31 11.19 13.45
C LYS A 145 -8.55 9.95 14.30
N VAL A 146 -7.48 9.27 14.66
CA VAL A 146 -7.54 8.05 15.45
C VAL A 146 -6.42 8.00 16.48
N MET A 147 -6.64 7.17 17.50
CA MET A 147 -5.61 6.70 18.42
C MET A 147 -5.48 5.18 18.29
N HIS A 148 -4.31 4.65 18.59
CA HIS A 148 -4.11 3.20 18.65
C HIS A 148 -4.35 2.72 20.08
N LYS A 149 -5.18 1.68 20.23
CA LYS A 149 -5.63 1.17 21.55
C LYS A 149 -4.57 0.45 22.40
N SER A 150 -3.31 0.48 21.98
CA SER A 150 -2.25 -0.31 22.66
C SER A 150 -0.82 0.10 22.31
N LYS A 151 -0.62 0.90 21.25
CA LYS A 151 0.70 1.41 20.87
C LYS A 151 0.66 2.92 20.93
N TYR A 152 1.69 3.52 21.52
CA TYR A 152 1.82 4.97 21.61
C TYR A 152 0.51 5.60 22.13
N GLU A 153 0.01 5.07 23.25
CA GLU A 153 -1.27 5.50 23.85
C GLU A 153 -1.31 7.02 24.05
N GLY A 154 -2.44 7.63 23.72
CA GLY A 154 -2.62 9.08 23.73
C GLY A 154 -2.07 9.81 22.49
N GLN A 155 -1.31 9.15 21.61
CA GLN A 155 -0.86 9.76 20.35
C GLN A 155 -1.97 9.71 19.30
N ILE A 156 -2.45 10.89 18.91
CA ILE A 156 -3.43 11.07 17.84
C ILE A 156 -2.69 11.17 16.49
N PHE A 157 -3.19 10.46 15.48
CA PHE A 157 -2.72 10.59 14.11
C PHE A 157 -3.89 10.58 13.11
N GLY A 158 -3.66 11.15 11.92
CA GLY A 158 -4.64 11.21 10.85
C GLY A 158 -4.46 10.06 9.85
N ILE A 159 -5.57 9.47 9.41
CA ILE A 159 -5.63 8.59 8.25
C ILE A 159 -6.44 9.31 7.17
N TYR A 160 -5.87 9.41 5.97
CA TYR A 160 -6.45 10.09 4.83
C TYR A 160 -6.77 9.10 3.71
N LEU A 161 -7.95 9.25 3.09
CA LEU A 161 -8.28 8.59 1.84
C LEU A 161 -7.66 9.44 0.73
N MET A 162 -6.79 8.84 -0.06
CA MET A 162 -6.03 9.52 -1.09
C MET A 162 -6.52 9.08 -2.47
N TRP A 163 -6.67 10.03 -3.39
CA TRP A 163 -7.25 9.80 -4.71
C TRP A 163 -6.46 10.47 -5.83
N MET A 164 -6.33 9.77 -6.94
CA MET A 164 -5.73 10.25 -8.18
C MET A 164 -6.63 9.82 -9.35
N PRO A 165 -7.49 10.72 -9.87
CA PRO A 165 -8.41 10.38 -10.96
C PRO A 165 -7.64 10.08 -12.25
N ASN A 166 -8.10 9.11 -13.04
CA ASN A 166 -7.53 8.81 -14.36
C ASN A 166 -8.25 9.60 -15.48
N ILE A 167 -9.52 9.99 -15.27
CA ILE A 167 -10.36 10.72 -16.23
C ILE A 167 -11.14 11.82 -15.48
N SER A 168 -11.41 12.96 -16.14
CA SER A 168 -12.10 14.13 -15.54
C SER A 168 -13.49 13.88 -14.96
N LYS A 169 -14.12 12.72 -15.23
CA LYS A 169 -15.45 12.34 -14.74
C LYS A 169 -15.46 11.11 -13.82
N SER A 170 -14.30 10.69 -13.32
CA SER A 170 -14.23 9.54 -12.40
C SER A 170 -14.94 9.84 -11.08
N LYS A 171 -15.82 8.94 -10.64
CA LYS A 171 -16.41 9.02 -9.29
C LYS A 171 -15.33 8.69 -8.25
N PRO A 172 -15.13 9.54 -7.23
CA PRO A 172 -14.16 9.24 -6.18
C PRO A 172 -14.59 8.00 -5.38
N PRO A 173 -13.64 7.20 -4.88
CA PRO A 173 -13.93 6.10 -3.98
C PRO A 173 -14.40 6.61 -2.62
N THR A 174 -14.98 5.70 -1.85
CA THR A 174 -15.22 5.86 -0.41
C THR A 174 -14.49 4.76 0.35
N TRP A 175 -14.58 4.74 1.67
CA TRP A 175 -14.05 3.65 2.48
C TRP A 175 -14.98 3.26 3.63
N ASN A 176 -14.93 1.99 4.05
CA ASN A 176 -15.61 1.56 5.25
C ASN A 176 -14.75 1.87 6.47
N ILE A 177 -15.10 2.94 7.19
CA ILE A 177 -14.35 3.37 8.38
C ILE A 177 -14.38 2.30 9.47
N HIS A 178 -15.48 1.56 9.65
CA HIS A 178 -15.55 0.52 10.67
C HIS A 178 -14.49 -0.57 10.42
N GLU A 179 -14.33 -1.02 9.17
CA GLU A 179 -13.30 -1.97 8.77
C GLU A 179 -11.89 -1.36 8.81
N LEU A 180 -11.75 -0.06 8.52
CA LEU A 180 -10.46 0.63 8.58
C LEU A 180 -9.89 0.62 10.01
N LEU A 181 -10.76 0.77 11.02
CA LEU A 181 -10.39 0.71 12.44
C LEU A 181 -9.97 -0.69 12.89
N GLU A 182 -10.37 -1.74 12.17
CA GLU A 182 -9.89 -3.11 12.38
C GLU A 182 -8.42 -3.27 11.99
N GLY A 183 -7.89 -2.39 11.14
CA GLY A 183 -6.50 -2.47 10.68
C GLY A 183 -6.23 -3.63 9.73
N ILE A 184 -4.96 -3.79 9.37
CA ILE A 184 -4.52 -4.72 8.33
C ILE A 184 -3.98 -6.00 8.96
N THR A 185 -4.54 -7.15 8.58
CA THR A 185 -4.11 -8.44 9.15
C THR A 185 -3.14 -9.20 8.25
N CYS A 186 -2.97 -8.83 6.98
CA CYS A 186 -2.19 -9.61 6.02
C CYS A 186 -0.74 -9.12 5.84
N CYS A 187 -0.32 -8.03 6.51
CA CYS A 187 1.03 -7.47 6.38
C CYS A 187 1.56 -7.01 7.75
N ILE A 188 2.48 -7.79 8.33
CA ILE A 188 3.01 -7.56 9.70
C ILE A 188 3.77 -6.24 9.84
N VAL A 189 4.39 -5.76 8.76
CA VAL A 189 5.17 -4.52 8.75
C VAL A 189 4.32 -3.30 8.37
N HIS A 190 3.03 -3.49 8.13
CA HIS A 190 2.14 -2.39 7.80
C HIS A 190 1.97 -1.46 9.03
N PRO A 191 1.94 -0.12 8.86
CA PRO A 191 1.76 0.80 9.99
C PRO A 191 0.49 0.52 10.80
N LEU A 192 -0.58 0.18 10.11
CA LEU A 192 -1.87 -0.20 10.70
C LEU A 192 -2.01 -1.71 10.91
N TYR A 193 -0.92 -2.43 11.17
CA TYR A 193 -0.97 -3.89 11.34
C TYR A 193 -1.76 -4.27 12.61
N HIS A 194 -2.78 -5.11 12.43
CA HIS A 194 -3.55 -5.72 13.51
C HIS A 194 -2.84 -7.00 14.00
N PRO A 195 -2.25 -7.00 15.22
CA PRO A 195 -1.55 -8.16 15.77
C PRO A 195 -2.52 -9.31 16.05
N GLN A 196 -2.17 -10.54 15.68
CA GLN A 196 -3.05 -11.70 15.93
C GLN A 196 -3.32 -12.00 17.40
N THR A 197 -2.48 -11.50 18.30
CA THR A 197 -2.60 -11.64 19.75
C THR A 197 -3.46 -10.55 20.38
N PHE A 198 -3.86 -9.53 19.61
CA PHE A 198 -4.74 -8.48 20.08
C PHE A 198 -6.18 -8.94 19.89
N GLU A 199 -6.90 -9.12 20.99
CA GLU A 199 -8.25 -9.66 20.98
C GLU A 199 -9.31 -8.68 20.45
N PRO A 200 -9.27 -7.37 20.78
CA PRO A 200 -10.29 -6.46 20.29
C PRO A 200 -10.29 -6.38 18.77
N LYS A 201 -11.49 -6.45 18.18
CA LYS A 201 -11.68 -6.41 16.72
C LYS A 201 -11.08 -5.17 16.06
N GLN A 202 -11.19 -4.03 16.73
CA GLN A 202 -10.63 -2.76 16.28
C GLN A 202 -9.37 -2.41 17.07
N ILE A 203 -8.26 -2.18 16.37
CA ILE A 203 -6.98 -1.71 16.95
C ILE A 203 -6.90 -0.19 17.05
N LEU A 204 -7.78 0.52 16.33
CA LEU A 204 -7.87 1.96 16.33
C LEU A 204 -9.21 2.39 16.93
N GLU A 205 -9.21 3.57 17.54
CA GLU A 205 -10.42 4.26 17.97
C GLU A 205 -10.45 5.66 17.37
N LYS A 206 -11.64 6.14 17.01
CA LYS A 206 -11.80 7.50 16.51
C LYS A 206 -11.53 8.49 17.63
N HIS A 207 -10.84 9.57 17.28
CA HIS A 207 -10.73 10.74 18.12
C HIS A 207 -11.59 11.84 17.49
N GLU A 208 -12.74 12.10 18.10
CA GLU A 208 -13.59 13.25 17.76
C GLU A 208 -13.15 14.40 18.67
N ASN A 209 -12.88 15.58 18.08
CA ASN A 209 -12.55 16.76 18.88
C ASN A 209 -13.81 17.28 19.57
#